data_AF-A0A143XXJ4-F1
#
_entry.id   AF-A0A143XXJ4-F1
#
_cell.length_a   1.000
_cell.length_b   1.000
_cell.length_c   1.000
_cell.angle_alpha   90.00
_cell.angle_beta   90.00
_cell.angle_gamma   90.00
#
_symmetry.space_group_name_H-M   'P 1'
#
loop_
_entity.id
_entity.type
_entity.pdbx_description
1 polymer ?
#
loop_
_entity_poly.entity_id
_entity_poly.type
_entity_poly.pdbx_seq_one_letter_code
_entity_poly.pdbx_strand_id
1 'polypeptide(L)'
;MFRRIERINRSMALLDREHCSYGELLTRPEWKRKRERILIRDGYACQFCGTTDRSQLEVHHRQYRYVERLDTFEMPWQYPDECLITACRSCHRKGHALYRVPKIII
;
A
#
# COMPACT_ATOMS: atom_id res chain seq x y z
N MET A 1 28.49 -1.05 22.72
CA MET A 1 27.77 -2.30 23.09
C MET A 1 26.68 -2.54 22.05
N PHE A 2 27.06 -3.19 20.93
CA PHE A 2 26.17 -3.42 19.79
C PHE A 2 25.10 -4.43 20.18
N ARG A 3 23.83 -4.00 20.22
CA ARG A 3 22.69 -4.88 20.51
C ARG A 3 22.46 -5.78 19.29
N ARG A 4 22.93 -7.01 19.46
CA ARG A 4 22.59 -8.27 18.79
C ARG A 4 21.24 -8.17 18.04
N ILE A 5 21.31 -8.08 16.71
CA ILE A 5 20.14 -8.25 15.83
C ILE A 5 19.75 -9.73 15.94
N GLU A 6 18.68 -10.01 16.66
CA GLU A 6 18.10 -11.35 16.70
C GLU A 6 17.63 -11.71 15.29
N ARG A 7 18.16 -12.82 14.79
CA ARG A 7 17.75 -13.44 13.52
C ARG A 7 16.27 -13.79 13.64
N ILE A 8 15.42 -13.03 12.94
CA ILE A 8 13.98 -13.33 12.89
C ILE A 8 13.80 -14.67 12.18
N ASN A 9 13.19 -15.57 12.93
CA ASN A 9 12.96 -16.96 12.59
C ASN A 9 12.00 -17.10 11.41
N ARG A 10 12.29 -18.07 10.55
CA ARG A 10 11.65 -18.36 9.26
C ARG A 10 10.27 -19.00 9.49
N SER A 11 9.24 -18.22 9.81
CA SER A 11 7.85 -18.71 9.83
C SER A 11 6.81 -17.59 9.94
N MET A 12 6.66 -16.73 8.93
CA MET A 12 5.49 -15.82 8.89
C MET A 12 5.07 -15.43 7.47
N ALA A 13 4.95 -16.45 6.62
CA ALA A 13 4.33 -16.34 5.30
C ALA A 13 2.78 -16.17 5.36
N LEU A 14 2.26 -15.38 6.31
CA LEU A 14 0.81 -15.32 6.62
C LEU A 14 0.27 -13.91 6.92
N LEU A 15 0.84 -12.83 6.38
CA LEU A 15 0.24 -11.49 6.50
C LEU A 15 0.21 -10.69 5.20
N ASP A 16 -0.08 -11.34 4.06
CA ASP A 16 -0.57 -10.67 2.84
C ASP A 16 -2.10 -10.46 2.85
N ARG A 17 -2.76 -10.67 4.00
CA ARG A 17 -4.23 -10.62 4.14
C ARG A 17 -4.82 -9.21 4.32
N GLU A 18 -4.03 -8.15 4.38
CA GLU A 18 -4.57 -6.78 4.49
C GLU A 18 -5.13 -6.23 3.16
N HIS A 19 -5.01 -6.97 2.05
CA HIS A 19 -5.79 -6.71 0.82
C HIS A 19 -7.08 -7.56 0.69
N CYS A 20 -7.38 -8.43 1.66
CA CYS A 20 -8.30 -9.56 1.45
C CYS A 20 -9.80 -9.29 1.77
N SER A 21 -10.20 -8.08 2.17
CA SER A 21 -11.63 -7.68 2.17
C SER A 21 -11.91 -6.45 1.30
N TYR A 22 -10.92 -6.02 0.50
CA TYR A 22 -10.91 -4.73 -0.18
C TYR A 22 -10.94 -4.86 -1.72
N GLY A 23 -10.79 -6.08 -2.25
CA GLY A 23 -10.69 -6.33 -3.69
C GLY A 23 -11.89 -5.81 -4.48
N GLU A 24 -13.11 -5.93 -3.92
CA GLU A 24 -14.33 -5.40 -4.54
C GLU A 24 -14.29 -3.87 -4.67
N LEU A 25 -13.78 -3.18 -3.64
CA LEU A 25 -13.64 -1.72 -3.65
C LEU A 25 -12.66 -1.25 -4.73
N LEU A 26 -11.68 -2.08 -5.10
CA LEU A 26 -10.73 -1.75 -6.17
C LEU A 26 -11.37 -1.83 -7.57
N THR A 27 -12.53 -2.47 -7.71
CA THR A 27 -13.26 -2.49 -8.99
C THR A 27 -14.12 -1.24 -9.19
N ARG A 28 -14.38 -0.49 -8.10
CA ARG A 28 -15.25 0.68 -8.07
C ARG A 28 -14.71 1.83 -8.93
N PRO A 29 -15.56 2.58 -9.65
CA PRO A 29 -15.15 3.73 -10.45
C PRO A 29 -14.35 4.78 -9.66
N GLU A 30 -14.69 4.99 -8.39
CA GLU A 30 -14.06 5.94 -7.49
C GLU A 30 -12.58 5.59 -7.27
N TRP A 31 -12.28 4.32 -7.01
CA TRP A 31 -10.90 3.87 -6.91
C TRP A 31 -10.19 3.94 -8.25
N LYS A 32 -10.83 3.55 -9.36
CA LYS A 32 -10.20 3.65 -10.69
C LYS A 32 -9.76 5.07 -11.02
N ARG A 33 -10.61 6.08 -10.73
CA ARG A 33 -10.25 7.50 -10.89
C ARG A 33 -9.12 7.93 -9.96
N LYS A 34 -9.18 7.51 -8.68
CA LYS A 34 -8.11 7.80 -7.70
C LYS A 34 -6.78 7.21 -8.13
N ARG A 35 -6.77 5.92 -8.48
CA ARG A 35 -5.61 5.18 -8.98
C ARG A 35 -4.99 5.89 -10.17
N GLU A 36 -5.80 6.27 -11.15
CA GLU A 36 -5.33 6.97 -12.34
C GLU A 36 -4.66 8.30 -11.99
N ARG A 37 -5.26 9.08 -11.08
CA ARG A 37 -4.66 10.33 -10.59
C ARG A 37 -3.27 10.11 -9.97
N ILE A 38 -3.11 9.09 -9.15
CA ILE A 38 -1.82 8.77 -8.52
C ILE A 38 -0.80 8.30 -9.56
N LEU A 39 -1.20 7.48 -10.52
CA LEU A 39 -0.32 7.05 -11.61
C LEU A 39 0.14 8.21 -12.49
N ILE A 40 -0.76 9.14 -12.82
CA ILE A 40 -0.42 10.35 -13.58
C ILE A 40 0.57 11.21 -12.80
N ARG A 41 0.30 11.47 -11.51
CA ARG A 41 1.19 12.24 -10.62
C ARG A 41 2.60 11.63 -10.58
N ASP A 42 2.67 10.31 -10.51
CA ASP A 42 3.92 9.55 -10.40
C ASP A 42 4.55 9.24 -11.78
N GLY A 43 4.02 9.82 -12.87
CA GLY A 43 4.57 9.68 -14.22
C GLY A 43 4.48 8.27 -14.81
N TYR A 44 3.52 7.45 -14.37
CA TYR A 44 3.41 6.02 -14.68
C TYR A 44 4.74 5.28 -14.46
N ALA A 45 5.43 5.60 -13.37
CA ALA A 45 6.67 4.95 -12.98
C ALA A 45 6.62 4.49 -11.52
N CYS A 46 7.23 3.35 -11.23
CA CYS A 46 7.49 2.93 -9.87
C CYS A 46 8.40 3.96 -9.18
N GLN A 47 7.95 4.51 -8.05
CA GLN A 47 8.70 5.53 -7.32
C GLN A 47 9.92 4.99 -6.55
N PHE A 48 10.15 3.67 -6.58
CA PHE A 48 11.27 3.02 -5.90
C PHE A 48 12.37 2.53 -6.85
N CYS A 49 12.01 2.02 -8.02
CA CYS A 49 12.98 1.48 -8.99
C CYS A 49 12.89 2.09 -10.38
N GLY A 50 11.94 3.00 -10.63
CA GLY A 50 11.80 3.71 -11.90
C GLY A 50 11.22 2.89 -13.06
N THR A 51 10.84 1.62 -12.88
CA THR A 51 10.22 0.85 -13.97
C THR A 51 8.91 1.52 -14.44
N THR A 52 8.74 1.57 -15.76
CA THR A 52 7.57 2.14 -16.45
C THR A 52 6.68 1.07 -17.08
N ASP A 53 6.94 -0.22 -16.82
CA ASP A 53 6.04 -1.30 -17.25
C ASP A 53 4.71 -1.19 -16.50
N ARG A 54 3.72 -0.60 -17.19
CA ARG A 54 2.38 -0.32 -16.66
C ARG A 54 1.66 -1.58 -16.18
N SER A 55 1.98 -2.75 -16.73
CA SER A 55 1.38 -4.02 -16.28
C SER A 55 1.76 -4.36 -14.84
N GLN A 56 2.89 -3.84 -14.35
CA GLN A 56 3.41 -4.12 -13.02
C GLN A 56 3.05 -3.05 -11.99
N LEU A 57 2.43 -1.92 -12.39
CA LEU A 57 2.22 -0.79 -11.49
C LEU A 57 0.95 -0.91 -10.65
N GLU A 58 1.14 -0.76 -9.35
CA GLU A 58 0.13 -0.77 -8.30
C GLU A 58 0.22 0.53 -7.49
N VAL A 59 -0.90 0.93 -6.88
CA VAL A 59 -0.91 2.05 -5.92
C VAL A 59 -0.90 1.47 -4.52
N HIS A 60 0.17 1.76 -3.78
CA HIS A 60 0.40 1.33 -2.41
C HIS A 60 -0.08 2.39 -1.42
N HIS A 61 -0.76 1.95 -0.35
CA HIS A 61 -1.13 2.80 0.79
C HIS A 61 0.03 2.83 1.80
N ARG A 62 0.59 4.02 2.05
CA ARG A 62 1.69 4.24 2.99
C ARG A 62 1.24 4.27 4.46
N GLN A 63 -0.06 4.40 4.70
CA GLN A 63 -0.70 4.30 6.00
C GLN A 63 -2.16 3.91 5.82
N TYR A 64 -2.75 3.25 6.81
CA TYR A 64 -4.19 3.00 6.91
C TYR A 64 -4.84 3.97 7.90
N ARG A 65 -6.01 4.50 7.55
CA ARG A 65 -6.75 5.49 8.34
C ARG A 65 -8.03 4.84 8.87
N TYR A 66 -8.08 4.63 10.17
CA TYR A 66 -9.22 4.01 10.86
C TYR A 66 -10.06 5.09 11.55
N VAL A 67 -11.33 5.16 11.18
CA VAL A 67 -12.32 6.13 11.66
C VAL A 67 -13.01 5.57 12.89
N GLU A 68 -12.60 6.01 14.08
CA GLU A 68 -13.03 5.39 15.35
C GLU A 68 -14.55 5.47 15.54
N ARG A 69 -15.14 6.65 15.27
CA ARG A 69 -16.58 6.88 15.41
C ARG A 69 -17.47 6.02 14.51
N LEU A 70 -16.91 5.44 13.44
CA LEU A 70 -17.62 4.61 12.46
C LEU A 70 -17.20 3.13 12.52
N ASP A 71 -16.24 2.78 13.38
CA ASP A 71 -15.63 1.45 13.46
C ASP A 71 -15.23 0.89 12.07
N THR A 72 -14.57 1.70 11.26
CA THR A 72 -14.22 1.32 9.88
C THR A 72 -12.99 2.04 9.34
N PHE A 73 -12.36 1.48 8.31
CA PHE A 73 -11.30 2.17 7.58
C PHE A 73 -11.87 3.13 6.54
N GLU A 74 -11.16 4.22 6.26
CA GLU A 74 -11.48 5.07 5.10
C GLU A 74 -11.51 4.25 3.81
N MET A 75 -12.38 4.66 2.88
CA MET A 75 -12.46 4.05 1.54
C MET A 75 -11.20 4.39 0.73
N PRO A 76 -10.79 3.56 -0.25
CA PRO A 76 -9.50 3.72 -0.92
C PRO A 76 -9.34 5.08 -1.62
N TRP A 77 -10.46 5.64 -2.11
CA TRP A 77 -10.49 6.94 -2.78
C TRP A 77 -10.50 8.16 -1.84
N GLN A 78 -10.72 7.95 -0.54
CA GLN A 78 -10.80 9.02 0.46
C GLN A 78 -9.44 9.39 1.07
N TYR A 79 -8.45 8.49 1.00
CA TYR A 79 -7.10 8.76 1.48
C TYR A 79 -6.51 10.02 0.83
N PRO A 80 -5.80 10.88 1.55
CA PRO A 80 -5.01 11.96 0.94
C PRO A 80 -3.99 11.41 -0.08
N ASP A 81 -3.67 12.17 -1.12
CA ASP A 81 -2.81 11.68 -2.22
C ASP A 81 -1.39 11.36 -1.71
N GLU A 82 -0.88 12.10 -0.73
CA GLU A 82 0.42 11.88 -0.08
C GLU A 82 0.53 10.55 0.69
N CYS A 83 -0.62 9.95 1.03
CA CYS A 83 -0.71 8.63 1.64
C CYS A 83 -0.61 7.50 0.60
N LEU A 84 -0.59 7.83 -0.70
CA LEU A 84 -0.59 6.88 -1.80
C LEU A 84 0.65 7.05 -2.66
N ILE A 85 1.19 5.94 -3.16
CA ILE A 85 2.39 5.94 -4.00
C ILE A 85 2.36 4.83 -5.05
N THR A 86 2.84 5.11 -6.24
CA THR A 86 3.00 4.11 -7.30
C THR A 86 4.22 3.23 -7.05
N ALA A 87 4.01 1.92 -6.98
CA ALA A 87 5.05 0.92 -6.84
C ALA A 87 4.84 -0.21 -7.86
N CYS A 88 5.93 -0.81 -8.35
CA CYS A 88 5.81 -2.06 -9.09
C CYS A 88 5.57 -3.23 -8.12
N ARG A 89 4.94 -4.32 -8.57
CA ARG A 89 4.65 -5.52 -7.75
C ARG A 89 5.85 -6.00 -6.93
N SER A 90 7.05 -5.98 -7.52
CA SER A 90 8.29 -6.40 -6.84
C SER A 90 8.67 -5.46 -5.69
N CYS A 91 8.68 -4.14 -5.93
CA CYS A 91 8.97 -3.15 -4.90
C CYS A 91 7.89 -3.11 -3.83
N HIS A 92 6.63 -3.24 -4.24
CA HIS A 92 5.47 -3.30 -3.35
C HIS A 92 5.57 -4.48 -2.37
N ARG A 93 5.75 -5.70 -2.89
CA ARG A 93 5.92 -6.91 -2.07
C ARG A 93 7.16 -6.82 -1.18
N LYS A 94 8.29 -6.31 -1.69
CA LYS A 94 9.50 -6.10 -0.89
C LYS A 94 9.25 -5.12 0.25
N GLY A 95 8.50 -4.04 0.00
CA GLY A 95 8.07 -3.09 1.01
C GLY A 95 7.30 -3.76 2.14
N HIS A 96 6.25 -4.51 1.81
CA HIS A 96 5.45 -5.25 2.79
C HIS A 96 6.22 -6.34 3.54
N ALA A 97 7.21 -6.97 2.90
CA ALA A 97 8.07 -7.95 3.56
C ALA A 97 9.02 -7.32 4.59
N LEU A 98 9.41 -6.06 4.40
CA LEU A 98 10.37 -5.36 5.27
C LEU A 98 9.69 -4.46 6.31
N TYR A 99 8.53 -3.91 5.99
CA TYR A 99 7.86 -2.88 6.79
C TYR A 99 6.37 -3.17 6.91
N ARG A 100 5.82 -2.91 8.11
CA ARG A 100 4.38 -2.90 8.32
C ARG A 100 3.84 -1.52 7.98
N VAL A 101 2.68 -1.47 7.31
CA VAL A 101 2.00 -0.20 7.04
C VAL A 101 1.40 0.31 8.36
N PRO A 102 1.73 1.54 8.79
CA PRO A 102 1.20 2.10 10.02
C PRO A 102 -0.32 2.32 9.93
N LYS A 103 -1.00 2.12 11.06
CA LYS A 103 -2.43 2.38 11.22
C LYS A 103 -2.58 3.61 12.09
N ILE A 104 -3.28 4.62 11.59
CA ILE A 104 -3.58 5.84 12.33
C ILE A 104 -5.07 5.91 12.63
N ILE A 105 -5.40 6.30 13.86
CA ILE A 105 -6.77 6.54 14.29
C ILE A 105 -7.11 8.00 13.98
N ILE A 106 -8.27 8.20 13.36
CA ILE A 106 -8.80 9.52 12.98
C ILE A 106 -10.26 9.69 13.39
#